data_AF-A0A090QDI6-F1
#
_entry.id   AF-A0A090QDI6-F1
#
_cell.length_a   1.000
_cell.length_b   1.000
_cell.length_c   1.000
_cell.angle_alpha   90.00
_cell.angle_beta   90.00
_cell.angle_gamma   90.00
#
_symmetry.space_group_name_H-M   'P 1'
#
loop_
_entity.id
_entity.type
_entity.pdbx_description
1 polymer ?
#
loop_
_entity_poly.entity_id
_entity_poly.type
_entity_poly.pdbx_seq_one_letter_code
_entity_poly.pdbx_strand_id
1 'polypeptide(L)'
;MQYIIIGAVAIAIAIYSSIVNKAKKHEKLKRIQEERNERQDYIYKFIQKIEEAVSDFKSFIEINNKQYFSYSLLERWKNEYDSVLTTKLKSIKFQDLEITSQQKDAIRYFQSFANDPDSIRIKRNNNFLEKELLKSNYLLSDVDDGKSLDSNQREAIIRDEDNSLVIAGGWVW
;
A
#
# COMPACT_ATOMS: atom_id res chain seq x y z
N MET A 1 -7.91 69.01 20.62
CA MET A 1 -6.52 68.51 20.52
C MET A 1 -6.37 67.07 20.99
N GLN A 2 -6.84 66.68 22.18
CA GLN A 2 -6.70 65.29 22.69
C GLN A 2 -7.26 64.20 21.77
N TYR A 3 -8.43 64.39 21.16
CA TYR A 3 -9.04 63.40 20.25
C TYR A 3 -8.23 63.15 18.96
N ILE A 4 -7.49 64.15 18.48
CA ILE A 4 -6.64 64.03 17.28
C ILE A 4 -5.43 63.13 17.59
N ILE A 5 -4.88 63.27 18.79
CA ILE A 5 -3.73 62.46 19.27
C ILE A 5 -4.16 61.00 19.45
N ILE A 6 -5.34 60.76 20.06
CA ILE A 6 -5.89 59.40 20.24
C ILE A 6 -6.14 58.72 18.89
N GLY A 7 -6.72 59.44 17.92
CA GLY A 7 -6.93 58.92 16.57
C GLY A 7 -5.63 58.55 15.84
N ALA A 8 -4.61 59.40 15.94
CA ALA A 8 -3.29 59.15 15.33
C ALA A 8 -2.61 57.91 15.93
N VAL A 9 -2.69 57.71 17.25
CA VAL A 9 -2.14 56.53 17.94
C VAL A 9 -2.87 55.25 17.52
N ALA A 10 -4.20 55.28 17.43
CA ALA A 10 -4.98 54.12 16.98
C ALA A 10 -4.63 53.70 15.55
N ILE A 11 -4.43 54.67 14.64
CA ILE A 11 -4.00 54.41 13.26
C ILE A 11 -2.59 53.81 13.23
N ALA A 12 -1.66 54.32 14.03
CA ALA A 12 -0.30 53.77 14.10
C ALA A 12 -0.29 52.31 14.61
N ILE A 13 -1.12 52.00 15.62
CA ILE A 13 -1.29 50.63 16.13
C ILE A 13 -1.89 49.72 15.05
N ALA A 14 -2.91 50.18 14.33
CA ALA A 14 -3.53 49.42 13.25
C ALA A 14 -2.54 49.11 12.12
N ILE A 15 -1.76 50.10 11.68
CA ILE A 15 -0.71 49.95 10.67
C ILE A 15 0.36 48.96 11.15
N TYR A 16 0.86 49.12 12.38
CA TYR A 16 1.84 48.21 12.97
C TYR A 16 1.34 46.77 13.02
N SER A 17 0.10 46.56 13.49
CA SER A 17 -0.53 45.24 13.55
C SER A 17 -0.66 44.59 12.16
N SER A 18 -1.00 45.37 11.13
CA SER A 18 -1.13 44.89 9.75
C SER A 18 0.22 44.44 9.18
N ILE A 19 1.29 45.18 9.46
CA ILE A 19 2.66 44.83 9.06
C ILE A 19 3.09 43.51 9.73
N VAL A 20 2.90 43.39 11.05
CA VAL A 20 3.23 42.17 11.80
C VAL A 20 2.43 40.97 11.30
N ASN A 21 1.12 41.14 11.04
CA ASN A 21 0.26 40.07 10.52
C ASN A 21 0.66 39.63 9.11
N LYS A 22 1.05 40.57 8.23
CA LYS A 22 1.59 40.25 6.90
C LYS A 22 2.90 39.47 6.99
N ALA A 23 3.83 39.88 7.87
CA ALA A 23 5.09 39.18 8.09
C ALA A 23 4.87 37.74 8.58
N LYS A 24 4.00 37.53 9.58
CA LYS A 24 3.62 36.19 10.06
C LYS A 24 2.99 35.33 8.97
N LYS A 25 2.14 35.91 8.13
CA LYS A 25 1.52 35.19 7.00
C LYS A 25 2.57 34.77 5.97
N HIS A 26 3.49 35.65 5.61
CA HIS A 26 4.56 35.36 4.67
C HIS A 26 5.49 34.27 5.20
N GLU A 27 5.85 34.33 6.48
CA GLU A 27 6.66 33.30 7.14
C GLU A 27 5.94 31.93 7.12
N LYS A 28 4.64 31.90 7.43
CA LYS A 28 3.83 30.67 7.37
C LYS A 28 3.79 30.09 5.95
N LEU A 29 3.60 30.92 4.93
CA LEU A 29 3.61 30.47 3.53
C LEU A 29 4.97 29.91 3.13
N LYS A 30 6.06 30.55 3.56
CA LYS A 30 7.42 30.07 3.32
C LYS A 30 7.64 28.69 3.94
N ARG A 31 7.23 28.50 5.20
CA ARG A 31 7.32 27.19 5.89
C ARG A 31 6.52 26.10 5.18
N ILE A 32 5.28 26.39 4.76
CA ILE A 32 4.46 25.44 4.00
C ILE A 32 5.14 25.05 2.68
N GLN A 33 5.74 26.02 1.98
CA GLN A 33 6.46 25.74 0.74
C GLN A 33 7.73 24.91 0.98
N GLU A 34 8.48 25.21 2.03
CA GLU A 34 9.67 24.43 2.43
C GLU A 34 9.27 22.97 2.74
N GLU A 35 8.23 22.75 3.56
CA GLU A 35 7.69 21.41 3.86
C GLU A 35 7.18 20.69 2.60
N ARG A 36 6.59 21.41 1.64
CA ARG A 36 6.14 20.85 0.36
C ARG A 36 7.33 20.41 -0.48
N ASN A 37 8.36 21.25 -0.58
CA ASN A 37 9.57 20.95 -1.33
C ASN A 37 10.32 19.73 -0.74
N GLU A 38 10.44 19.66 0.59
CA GLU A 38 11.05 18.52 1.27
C GLU A 38 10.30 17.20 0.99
N ARG A 39 8.96 17.23 1.02
CA ARG A 39 8.13 16.07 0.67
C ARG A 39 8.30 15.69 -0.80
N GLN A 40 8.38 16.67 -1.69
CA GLN A 40 8.58 16.47 -3.12
C GLN A 40 9.93 15.80 -3.40
N ASP A 41 11.01 16.33 -2.84
CA ASP A 41 12.35 15.76 -2.96
C ASP A 41 12.43 14.36 -2.37
N TYR A 42 11.72 14.12 -1.26
CA TYR A 42 11.64 12.80 -0.65
C TYR A 42 10.95 11.79 -1.56
N ILE A 43 9.81 12.13 -2.18
CA ILE A 43 9.11 11.23 -3.10
C ILE A 43 9.95 10.96 -4.35
N TYR A 44 10.57 11.99 -4.95
CA TYR A 44 11.38 11.80 -6.16
C TYR A 44 12.56 10.84 -5.96
N LYS A 45 13.13 10.76 -4.74
CA LYS A 45 14.18 9.78 -4.43
C LYS A 45 13.71 8.33 -4.54
N PHE A 46 12.41 8.07 -4.34
CA PHE A 46 11.86 6.72 -4.27
C PHE A 46 10.84 6.40 -5.36
N ILE A 47 10.49 7.37 -6.22
CA ILE A 47 9.35 7.23 -7.12
C ILE A 47 9.51 6.03 -8.07
N GLN A 48 10.70 5.86 -8.63
CA GLN A 48 11.01 4.72 -9.49
C GLN A 48 10.84 3.40 -8.74
N LYS A 49 11.40 3.30 -7.52
CA LYS A 49 11.30 2.08 -6.72
C LYS A 49 9.87 1.80 -6.24
N ILE A 50 9.04 2.83 -6.04
CA ILE A 50 7.60 2.68 -5.79
C ILE A 50 6.90 2.11 -7.03
N GLU A 51 7.19 2.63 -8.21
CA GLU A 51 6.60 2.16 -9.46
C GLU A 51 6.96 0.70 -9.76
N GLU A 52 8.22 0.33 -9.54
CA GLU A 52 8.71 -1.06 -9.62
C GLU A 52 7.98 -1.95 -8.60
N ALA A 53 7.94 -1.56 -7.32
CA ALA A 53 7.26 -2.32 -6.28
C ALA A 53 5.77 -2.55 -6.60
N VAL A 54 5.10 -1.53 -7.12
CA VAL A 54 3.68 -1.61 -7.53
C VAL A 54 3.50 -2.53 -8.74
N SER A 55 4.39 -2.44 -9.73
CA SER A 55 4.35 -3.29 -10.92
C SER A 55 4.51 -4.77 -10.54
N ASP A 56 5.54 -5.07 -9.76
CA ASP A 56 5.83 -6.43 -9.30
C ASP A 56 4.70 -6.98 -8.44
N PHE A 57 4.21 -6.19 -7.48
CA PHE A 57 3.11 -6.62 -6.63
C PHE A 57 1.83 -6.91 -7.43
N LYS A 58 1.50 -6.05 -8.40
CA LYS A 58 0.36 -6.27 -9.31
C LYS A 58 0.47 -7.58 -10.06
N SER A 59 1.65 -7.94 -10.53
CA SER A 59 1.87 -9.21 -11.25
C SER A 59 1.42 -10.42 -10.42
N PHE A 60 1.58 -10.40 -9.10
CA PHE A 60 1.15 -11.49 -8.21
C PHE A 60 -0.36 -11.51 -7.97
N ILE A 61 -1.00 -10.33 -7.91
CA ILE A 61 -2.41 -10.22 -7.48
C ILE A 61 -3.40 -10.11 -8.64
N GLU A 62 -2.94 -9.87 -9.86
CA GLU A 62 -3.80 -9.79 -11.04
C GLU A 62 -4.71 -11.01 -11.16
N ILE A 63 -5.97 -10.75 -11.53
CA ILE A 63 -7.06 -11.74 -11.53
C ILE A 63 -6.76 -12.91 -12.50
N ASN A 64 -5.99 -12.64 -13.55
CA ASN A 64 -5.58 -13.64 -14.55
C ASN A 64 -4.33 -14.43 -14.15
N ASN A 65 -3.65 -14.05 -13.05
CA ASN A 65 -2.55 -14.85 -12.56
C ASN A 65 -3.09 -16.19 -12.05
N LYS A 66 -2.65 -17.28 -12.69
CA LYS A 66 -3.09 -18.65 -12.41
C LYS A 66 -2.27 -19.31 -11.31
N GLN A 67 -1.39 -18.57 -10.66
CA GLN A 67 -0.50 -19.11 -9.64
C GLN A 67 -1.00 -18.74 -8.24
N TYR A 68 -0.74 -19.64 -7.31
CA TYR A 68 -0.90 -19.39 -5.88
C TYR A 68 0.21 -18.43 -5.41
N PHE A 69 -0.13 -17.45 -4.58
CA PHE A 69 0.83 -16.48 -4.07
C PHE A 69 1.45 -16.99 -2.76
N SER A 70 2.56 -17.73 -2.86
CA SER A 70 3.23 -18.34 -1.70
C SER A 70 3.80 -17.30 -0.74
N TYR A 71 4.07 -17.73 0.50
CA TYR A 71 4.70 -16.90 1.51
C TYR A 71 6.09 -16.40 1.08
N SER A 72 6.95 -17.26 0.52
CA SER A 72 8.31 -16.88 0.11
C SER A 72 8.33 -15.84 -1.02
N LEU A 73 7.34 -15.87 -1.92
CA LEU A 73 7.19 -14.84 -2.95
C LEU A 73 6.90 -13.48 -2.30
N LEU A 74 5.98 -13.44 -1.33
CA LEU A 74 5.67 -12.21 -0.62
C LEU A 74 6.88 -11.72 0.18
N GLU A 75 7.56 -12.60 0.92
CA GLU A 75 8.76 -12.24 1.69
C GLU A 75 9.90 -11.75 0.81
N ARG A 76 10.12 -12.38 -0.35
CA ARG A 76 11.11 -11.91 -1.33
C ARG A 76 10.78 -10.51 -1.80
N TRP A 77 9.53 -10.26 -2.16
CA TRP A 77 9.08 -8.93 -2.57
C TRP A 77 9.23 -7.91 -1.43
N LYS A 78 8.90 -8.26 -0.18
CA LYS A 78 9.11 -7.38 0.98
C LYS A 78 10.59 -7.03 1.16
N ASN A 79 11.47 -8.02 1.05
CA ASN A 79 12.91 -7.84 1.21
C ASN A 79 13.50 -6.96 0.10
N GLU A 80 13.08 -7.17 -1.16
CA GLU A 80 13.53 -6.36 -2.31
C GLU A 80 13.16 -4.88 -2.15
N TYR A 81 11.95 -4.63 -1.63
CA TYR A 81 11.38 -3.29 -1.48
C TYR A 81 11.37 -2.77 -0.03
N ASP A 82 12.17 -3.36 0.86
CA ASP A 82 12.24 -2.96 2.27
C ASP A 82 12.53 -1.46 2.43
N SER A 83 13.43 -0.95 1.57
CA SER A 83 13.82 0.47 1.56
C SER A 83 12.70 1.46 1.25
N VAL A 84 11.56 1.02 0.68
CA VAL A 84 10.37 1.86 0.52
C VAL A 84 9.27 1.48 1.53
N LEU A 85 9.22 0.22 1.97
CA LEU A 85 8.25 -0.27 2.95
C LEU A 85 8.51 0.24 4.37
N THR A 86 9.75 0.49 4.77
CA THR A 86 10.10 0.98 6.11
C THR A 86 10.01 2.50 6.24
N THR A 87 9.74 3.19 5.13
CA THR A 87 9.77 4.65 5.06
C THR A 87 8.45 5.31 5.46
N LYS A 88 8.50 6.64 5.60
CA LYS A 88 7.30 7.48 5.77
C LYS A 88 6.41 7.51 4.52
N LEU A 89 6.80 6.90 3.40
CA LEU A 89 6.02 6.88 2.14
C LEU A 89 4.64 6.22 2.31
N LYS A 90 4.47 5.33 3.30
CA LYS A 90 3.20 4.69 3.65
C LYS A 90 2.08 5.67 4.03
N SER A 91 2.42 6.87 4.50
CA SER A 91 1.46 7.86 4.99
C SER A 91 1.72 9.28 4.49
N ILE A 92 2.72 9.47 3.61
CA ILE A 92 3.04 10.78 3.07
C ILE A 92 1.86 11.34 2.26
N LYS A 93 1.51 12.59 2.49
CA LYS A 93 0.54 13.33 1.66
C LYS A 93 1.23 13.81 0.40
N PHE A 94 0.65 13.48 -0.75
CA PHE A 94 1.24 13.73 -2.07
C PHE A 94 0.29 14.45 -3.04
N GLN A 95 -0.93 14.75 -2.62
CA GLN A 95 -1.97 15.32 -3.47
C GLN A 95 -1.57 16.71 -4.03
N ASP A 96 -0.88 17.49 -3.20
CA ASP A 96 -0.42 18.86 -3.45
C ASP A 96 0.93 18.96 -4.17
N LEU A 97 1.56 17.83 -4.50
CA LEU A 97 2.89 17.78 -5.11
C LEU A 97 2.83 17.78 -6.65
N GLU A 98 3.91 18.26 -7.26
CA GLU A 98 4.10 18.40 -8.72
C GLU A 98 4.57 17.09 -9.39
N ILE A 99 3.90 15.99 -9.07
CA ILE A 99 4.14 14.67 -9.68
C ILE A 99 3.04 14.33 -10.69
N THR A 100 3.35 13.44 -11.64
CA THR A 100 2.41 13.05 -12.71
C THR A 100 1.21 12.29 -12.17
N SER A 101 0.10 12.25 -12.92
CA SER A 101 -1.08 11.46 -12.52
C SER A 101 -0.75 9.98 -12.34
N GLN A 102 0.08 9.41 -13.21
CA GLN A 102 0.54 8.03 -13.11
C GLN A 102 1.33 7.78 -11.81
N GLN A 103 2.23 8.69 -11.45
CA GLN A 103 2.98 8.63 -10.19
C GLN A 103 2.06 8.72 -8.97
N LYS A 104 1.06 9.62 -9.02
CA LYS A 104 0.04 9.73 -7.96
C LYS A 104 -0.73 8.43 -7.80
N ASP A 105 -1.09 7.77 -8.90
CA ASP A 105 -1.80 6.49 -8.86
C ASP A 105 -0.90 5.35 -8.34
N ALA A 106 0.37 5.32 -8.72
CA ALA A 106 1.35 4.37 -8.18
C ALA A 106 1.52 4.54 -6.67
N ILE A 107 1.71 5.76 -6.17
CA ILE A 107 1.83 6.03 -4.73
C ILE A 107 0.54 5.65 -4.00
N ARG A 108 -0.64 5.99 -4.54
CA ARG A 108 -1.92 5.62 -3.94
C ARG A 108 -2.06 4.11 -3.82
N TYR A 109 -1.69 3.39 -4.88
CA TYR A 109 -1.76 1.94 -4.91
C TYR A 109 -0.77 1.31 -3.94
N PHE A 110 0.47 1.80 -3.91
CA PHE A 110 1.49 1.41 -2.93
C PHE A 110 0.98 1.57 -1.49
N GLN A 111 0.44 2.75 -1.14
CA GLN A 111 -0.10 3.00 0.20
C GLN A 111 -1.27 2.09 0.56
N SER A 112 -2.05 1.63 -0.42
CA SER A 112 -3.18 0.73 -0.19
C SER A 112 -2.77 -0.67 0.24
N PHE A 113 -1.61 -1.17 -0.22
CA PHE A 113 -1.13 -2.50 0.14
C PHE A 113 0.03 -2.50 1.15
N ALA A 114 0.85 -1.45 1.19
CA ALA A 114 2.12 -1.46 1.93
C ALA A 114 1.93 -1.64 3.45
N ASN A 115 0.76 -1.28 3.98
CA ASN A 115 0.46 -1.43 5.40
C ASN A 115 0.12 -2.88 5.79
N ASP A 116 -0.46 -3.66 4.87
CA ASP A 116 -0.92 -5.02 5.15
C ASP A 116 -0.91 -5.88 3.87
N PRO A 117 0.28 -6.20 3.34
CA PRO A 117 0.39 -7.00 2.12
C PRO A 117 -0.01 -8.47 2.36
N ASP A 118 0.10 -8.96 3.60
CA ASP A 118 -0.29 -10.32 3.99
C ASP A 118 -1.80 -10.55 3.87
N SER A 119 -2.62 -9.61 4.33
CA SER A 119 -4.08 -9.70 4.17
C SER A 119 -4.50 -9.73 2.70
N ILE A 120 -3.82 -8.97 1.86
CA ILE A 120 -4.07 -8.98 0.41
C ILE A 120 -3.70 -10.33 -0.20
N ARG A 121 -2.56 -10.92 0.19
CA ARG A 121 -2.14 -12.27 -0.22
C ARG A 121 -3.19 -13.31 0.19
N ILE A 122 -3.61 -13.31 1.45
CA ILE A 122 -4.63 -14.26 1.97
C ILE A 122 -5.92 -14.14 1.16
N LYS A 123 -6.42 -12.92 0.96
CA LYS A 123 -7.64 -12.68 0.19
C LYS A 123 -7.51 -13.17 -1.25
N ARG A 124 -6.36 -12.92 -1.90
CA ARG A 124 -6.10 -13.35 -3.27
C ARG A 124 -6.00 -14.88 -3.40
N ASN A 125 -5.34 -15.53 -2.44
CA ASN A 125 -5.19 -16.99 -2.40
C ASN A 125 -6.51 -17.71 -2.12
N ASN A 126 -7.35 -17.17 -1.23
CA ASN A 126 -8.68 -17.74 -1.01
C ASN A 126 -9.53 -17.71 -2.30
N ASN A 127 -9.51 -16.58 -3.03
CA ASN A 127 -10.21 -16.50 -4.31
C ASN A 127 -9.63 -17.45 -5.37
N PHE A 128 -8.31 -17.65 -5.36
CA PHE A 128 -7.65 -18.63 -6.22
C PHE A 128 -8.11 -20.06 -5.88
N LEU A 129 -8.08 -20.43 -4.60
CA LEU A 129 -8.49 -21.75 -4.11
C LEU A 129 -9.93 -22.07 -4.49
N GLU A 130 -10.86 -21.15 -4.26
CA GLU A 130 -12.28 -21.33 -4.64
C GLU A 130 -12.44 -21.63 -6.14
N LYS A 131 -11.77 -20.86 -7.00
CA LYS A 131 -11.83 -21.04 -8.45
C LYS A 131 -11.18 -22.35 -8.90
N GLU A 132 -10.02 -22.67 -8.35
CA GLU A 132 -9.25 -23.83 -8.79
C GLU A 132 -9.88 -25.13 -8.27
N LEU A 133 -10.51 -25.14 -7.08
CA LEU A 133 -11.31 -26.26 -6.57
C LEU A 133 -12.49 -26.58 -7.50
N LEU A 134 -13.21 -25.55 -7.97
CA LEU A 134 -14.31 -25.74 -8.92
C LEU A 134 -13.81 -26.29 -10.26
N LYS A 135 -12.70 -25.76 -10.76
CA LYS A 135 -12.11 -26.17 -12.04
C LYS A 135 -11.52 -27.58 -12.00
N SER A 136 -10.94 -27.98 -10.87
CA SER A 136 -10.35 -29.31 -10.66
C SER A 136 -11.34 -30.34 -10.11
N ASN A 137 -12.62 -29.97 -9.91
CA ASN A 137 -13.58 -30.83 -9.25
C ASN A 137 -13.74 -32.20 -9.95
N TYR A 138 -13.68 -32.24 -11.28
CA TYR A 138 -13.76 -33.49 -12.03
C TYR A 138 -12.58 -34.44 -11.71
N LEU A 139 -11.38 -33.89 -11.54
CA LEU A 139 -10.16 -34.64 -11.25
C LEU A 139 -10.15 -35.16 -9.82
N LEU A 140 -10.68 -34.38 -8.87
CA LEU A 140 -10.58 -34.67 -7.44
C LEU A 140 -11.76 -35.48 -6.90
N SER A 141 -12.82 -35.66 -7.70
CA SER A 141 -14.04 -36.38 -7.28
C SER A 141 -14.05 -37.86 -7.64
N ASP A 142 -13.12 -38.33 -8.48
CA ASP A 142 -13.03 -39.74 -8.86
C ASP A 142 -11.57 -40.14 -9.00
N VAL A 143 -10.91 -40.37 -7.87
CA VAL A 143 -9.45 -40.60 -7.80
C VAL A 143 -9.11 -42.10 -7.81
N ASP A 144 -10.00 -42.96 -7.29
CA ASP A 144 -9.81 -44.41 -7.21
C ASP A 144 -11.18 -45.11 -7.19
N ASP A 145 -11.72 -45.42 -8.37
CA ASP A 145 -13.00 -46.11 -8.62
C ASP A 145 -14.15 -45.64 -7.69
N GLY A 146 -14.55 -44.37 -7.86
CA GLY A 146 -15.66 -43.77 -7.12
C GLY A 146 -15.29 -43.17 -5.77
N LYS A 147 -14.01 -43.21 -5.36
CA LYS A 147 -13.53 -42.49 -4.18
C LYS A 147 -13.16 -41.05 -4.50
N SER A 148 -13.83 -40.13 -3.81
CA SER A 148 -13.54 -38.69 -3.86
C SER A 148 -12.60 -38.29 -2.72
N LEU A 149 -11.75 -37.31 -2.98
CA LEU A 149 -10.99 -36.66 -1.91
C LEU A 149 -11.89 -35.78 -1.04
N ASP A 150 -11.59 -35.69 0.25
CA ASP A 150 -12.28 -34.77 1.16
C ASP A 150 -11.82 -33.31 0.95
N SER A 151 -12.52 -32.35 1.56
CA SER A 151 -12.25 -30.93 1.37
C SER A 151 -10.83 -30.52 1.77
N ASN A 152 -10.29 -31.09 2.84
CA ASN A 152 -8.95 -30.75 3.33
C ASN A 152 -7.87 -31.33 2.41
N GLN A 153 -8.07 -32.55 1.90
CA GLN A 153 -7.19 -33.15 0.91
C GLN A 153 -7.16 -32.36 -0.40
N ARG A 154 -8.34 -31.97 -0.90
CA ARG A 154 -8.47 -31.15 -2.11
C ARG A 154 -7.78 -29.81 -1.96
N GLU A 155 -7.96 -29.16 -0.81
CA GLU A 155 -7.30 -27.90 -0.51
C GLU A 155 -5.77 -28.06 -0.41
N ALA A 156 -5.29 -29.13 0.25
CA ALA A 156 -3.86 -29.40 0.36
C ALA A 156 -3.17 -29.66 -1.00
N ILE A 157 -3.89 -30.22 -1.97
CA ILE A 157 -3.36 -30.43 -3.33
C ILE A 157 -3.21 -29.11 -4.10
N ILE A 158 -4.13 -28.16 -3.90
CA ILE A 158 -4.18 -26.91 -4.68
C ILE A 158 -3.33 -25.82 -4.03
N ARG A 159 -3.18 -25.83 -2.71
CA ARG A 159 -2.29 -24.91 -2.00
C ARG A 159 -0.84 -25.21 -2.36
N ASP A 160 -0.17 -24.24 -2.96
CA ASP A 160 1.25 -24.30 -3.32
C ASP A 160 2.05 -23.36 -2.39
N GLU A 161 2.07 -23.71 -1.10
CA GLU A 161 2.92 -23.05 -0.10
C GLU A 161 4.31 -23.70 -0.03
N ASP A 162 5.30 -22.93 0.40
CA ASP A 162 6.72 -23.34 0.35
C ASP A 162 7.03 -24.60 1.16
N ASN A 163 6.31 -24.81 2.26
CA ASN A 163 6.41 -26.00 3.09
C ASN A 163 5.01 -26.47 3.46
N SER A 164 4.64 -27.67 2.99
CA SER A 164 3.38 -28.31 3.32
C SER A 164 3.64 -29.59 4.11
N LEU A 165 3.21 -29.60 5.36
CA LEU A 165 3.21 -30.82 6.19
C LEU A 165 1.79 -31.36 6.28
N VAL A 166 1.55 -32.52 5.66
CA VAL A 166 0.28 -33.24 5.74
C VAL A 166 0.47 -34.45 6.65
N ILE A 167 -0.27 -34.50 7.75
CA ILE A 167 -0.26 -35.63 8.69
C ILE A 167 -1.62 -36.33 8.56
N ALA A 168 -1.60 -37.59 8.17
CA ALA A 168 -2.79 -38.44 8.11
C ALA A 168 -2.60 -39.65 9.03
N GLY A 169 -3.65 -40.02 9.76
CA GLY A 169 -3.66 -41.27 10.53
C GLY A 169 -3.72 -42.48 9.60
N GLY A 170 -2.92 -43.51 9.87
CA GLY A 170 -3.05 -44.80 9.23
C GLY A 170 -4.29 -45.54 9.77
N TRP A 171 -5.19 -45.94 8.88
CA TRP A 171 -6.32 -46.79 9.26
C TRP A 171 -5.81 -48.19 9.59
N VAL A 172 -6.09 -48.64 10.82
CA VAL A 172 -5.94 -50.04 11.23
C VAL A 172 -7.26 -50.75 10.86
N TRP A 173 -7.15 -51.83 10.09
CA TRP A 173 -8.26 -52.72 9.73
C TRP A 173 -8.72 -53.54 10.93
#